data_AF-A0A1F6CUK9-F1
#
_entry.id   AF-A0A1F6CUK9-F1
#
_cell.length_a   1.000
_cell.length_b   1.000
_cell.length_c   1.000
_cell.angle_alpha   90.00
_cell.angle_beta   90.00
_cell.angle_gamma   90.00
#
_symmetry.space_group_name_H-M   'P 1'
#
loop_
_entity.id
_entity.type
_entity.pdbx_description
1 polymer ?
#
loop_
_entity_poly.entity_id
_entity_poly.type
_entity_poly.pdbx_seq_one_letter_code
_entity_poly.pdbx_strand_id
1 'polypeptide(L)' 'MPQEQKSPLLLVASTAVVGLIIGAAGGYYLGYDRGWESAVAEATPQEAVNPYAEVQTNPLENVKTNPYSDVKVNPFD' A
#
# COMPACT_ATOMS: atom_id res chain seq x y z
N MET A 1 21.12 -42.81 47.27
CA MET A 1 20.70 -41.65 46.46
C MET A 1 19.87 -42.20 45.31
N PRO A 2 18.54 -42.00 45.27
CA PRO A 2 17.74 -42.55 44.19
C PRO A 2 18.06 -41.74 42.92
N GLN A 3 18.61 -42.40 41.92
CA GLN A 3 18.81 -41.81 40.59
C GLN A 3 17.42 -41.69 39.96
N GLU A 4 16.98 -40.45 39.78
CA GLU A 4 15.71 -40.09 39.15
C GLU A 4 15.74 -40.60 37.69
N GLN A 5 15.08 -41.73 37.45
CA GLN A 5 15.02 -42.36 36.13
C GLN A 5 14.12 -41.50 35.22
N LYS A 6 14.72 -40.51 34.54
CA LYS A 6 14.02 -39.67 33.57
C LYS A 6 13.42 -40.56 32.49
N SER A 7 12.09 -40.61 32.43
CA SER A 7 11.36 -41.40 31.44
C SER A 7 11.79 -41.00 30.03
N PRO A 8 12.21 -41.96 29.18
CA PRO A 8 12.63 -41.67 27.80
C PRO A 8 11.51 -41.00 27.00
N LEU A 9 10.24 -41.30 27.32
CA LEU A 9 9.08 -40.67 26.73
C LEU A 9 9.00 -39.17 27.04
N LEU A 10 9.35 -38.78 28.27
CA LEU A 10 9.30 -37.39 28.72
C LEU A 10 10.41 -36.56 28.08
N LEU A 11 11.58 -37.17 27.85
CA LEU A 11 12.68 -36.53 27.13
C LEU A 11 12.32 -36.30 25.65
N VAL A 12 11.74 -37.29 24.98
CA VAL A 12 11.28 -37.18 23.58
C VAL A 12 10.15 -36.15 23.44
N ALA A 13 9.19 -36.14 24.36
CA ALA A 13 8.13 -35.14 24.36
C ALA A 13 8.68 -33.72 24.56
N SER A 14 9.64 -33.56 25.49
CA SER A 14 10.25 -32.25 25.77
C SER A 14 11.04 -31.72 24.57
N THR A 15 11.83 -32.56 23.90
CA THR A 15 12.59 -32.12 22.73
C THR A 15 11.68 -31.80 21.54
N ALA A 16 10.59 -32.56 21.36
CA ALA A 16 9.60 -32.28 20.33
C ALA A 16 8.91 -30.91 20.55
N VAL A 17 8.53 -30.60 21.80
CA VAL A 17 7.90 -29.31 22.14
C VAL A 17 8.88 -28.16 21.91
N VAL A 18 10.14 -28.30 22.34
CA VAL A 18 11.17 -27.27 22.13
C VAL A 18 11.41 -27.04 20.64
N GLY A 19 11.51 -28.11 19.85
CA GLY A 19 11.66 -28.01 18.39
C GLY A 19 10.49 -27.28 17.73
N LEU A 20 9.26 -27.54 18.18
CA LEU A 20 8.06 -26.90 17.66
C LEU A 20 8.02 -25.40 17.98
N ILE A 21 8.42 -25.00 19.19
CA ILE A 21 8.49 -23.60 19.59
C ILE A 21 9.54 -22.84 18.77
N ILE A 22 10.74 -23.41 18.62
CA ILE A 22 11.82 -22.79 17.84
C ILE A 22 11.43 -22.69 16.37
N GLY A 23 10.83 -23.74 15.81
CA GLY A 23 10.36 -23.75 14.42
C GLY A 23 9.26 -22.71 14.18
N ALA A 24 8.29 -22.60 15.10
CA ALA A 24 7.22 -21.60 15.00
C ALA A 24 7.75 -20.16 15.12
N ALA A 25 8.66 -19.90 16.07
CA ALA A 25 9.26 -18.58 16.25
C ALA A 25 10.15 -18.18 15.05
N GLY A 26 11.00 -19.09 14.57
CA GLY A 26 11.84 -18.86 13.40
C GLY A 26 11.01 -18.67 12.14
N GLY A 27 9.96 -19.47 11.95
CA GLY A 27 9.02 -19.34 10.84
C GLY A 27 8.26 -18.03 10.85
N TYR A 28 7.78 -17.58 12.03
CA TYR A 28 7.10 -16.29 12.18
C TYR A 28 8.04 -15.12 11.85
N TYR A 29 9.26 -15.14 12.38
CA TYR A 29 10.26 -14.09 12.15
C TYR A 29 10.65 -13.99 10.67
N LEU A 30 11.00 -15.11 10.03
CA LEU A 30 11.39 -15.14 8.62
C LEU A 30 10.22 -14.90 7.65
N GLY A 31 9.00 -15.20 8.07
CA GLY A 31 7.78 -14.93 7.31
C GLY A 31 7.36 -13.47 7.36
N TYR A 32 7.57 -12.80 8.49
CA TYR A 32 7.23 -11.39 8.68
C TYR A 32 8.00 -10.48 7.71
N ASP A 33 9.32 -10.63 7.62
CA ASP A 33 10.15 -9.81 6.73
C ASP A 33 9.77 -10.01 5.25
N ARG A 34 9.57 -11.27 4.84
CA ARG A 34 9.14 -11.58 3.45
C ARG A 34 7.74 -11.06 3.15
N GLY A 35 6.82 -11.15 4.10
CA GLY A 35 5.45 -10.65 3.96
C GLY A 35 5.40 -9.12 3.83
N TRP A 36 6.23 -8.42 4.60
CA TRP A 36 6.36 -6.97 4.52
C TRP A 36 6.93 -6.52 3.18
N GLU A 37 8.00 -7.14 2.70
CA GLU A 37 8.58 -6.83 1.38
C GLU A 37 7.58 -7.08 0.24
N SER A 38 6.82 -8.17 0.32
CA SER A 38 5.76 -8.49 -0.65
C SER A 38 4.66 -7.43 -0.66
N ALA A 39 4.20 -7.03 0.54
CA ALA A 39 3.18 -6.00 0.69
C ALA A 39 3.65 -4.62 0.21
N VAL A 40 4.91 -4.26 0.44
CA VAL A 40 5.49 -3.00 -0.04
C VAL A 40 5.67 -3.01 -1.57
N ALA A 41 6.04 -4.16 -2.15
CA ALA A 41 6.15 -4.30 -3.60
C ALA A 41 4.78 -4.18 -4.30
N GLU A 42 3.74 -4.78 -3.73
CA GLU A 42 2.36 -4.65 -4.22
C GLU A 42 1.77 -3.26 -3.94
N ALA A 43 2.20 -2.58 -2.89
CA ALA A 43 1.82 -1.22 -2.56
C ALA A 43 2.61 -0.16 -3.35
N THR A 44 3.45 -0.55 -4.33
CA THR A 44 3.93 0.41 -5.31
C THR A 44 2.70 1.07 -5.92
N PRO A 45 2.46 2.36 -5.68
CA PRO A 45 1.32 3.03 -6.26
C PRO A 45 1.58 2.92 -7.75
N GLN A 46 0.68 2.27 -8.51
CA GLN A 46 0.55 2.64 -9.91
C GLN A 46 0.50 4.16 -9.89
N GLU A 47 1.54 4.79 -10.46
CA GLU A 47 1.66 6.24 -10.53
C GLU A 47 0.25 6.76 -10.80
N ALA A 48 -0.29 7.55 -9.88
CA ALA A 48 -1.58 8.15 -10.07
C ALA A 48 -1.41 9.12 -11.24
N VAL A 49 -1.53 8.60 -12.46
CA VAL A 49 -1.41 9.34 -13.70
C VAL A 49 -2.54 10.33 -13.64
N ASN A 50 -2.22 11.57 -13.26
CA ASN A 50 -3.19 12.64 -13.23
C ASN A 50 -3.67 12.83 -14.67
N PRO A 51 -4.92 12.46 -15.01
CA PRO A 51 -5.41 12.51 -16.39
C PRO A 51 -5.51 13.94 -16.91
N TYR A 52 -5.31 14.95 -16.05
CA TYR A 52 -5.31 16.36 -16.38
C TYR A 52 -3.91 16.99 -16.38
N ALA A 53 -2.84 16.20 -16.21
CA ALA A 53 -1.46 16.72 -16.21
C ALA A 53 -1.08 17.43 -17.52
N GLU A 54 -1.74 17.11 -18.63
CA GLU A 54 -1.47 17.67 -19.95
C GLU A 54 -2.36 18.88 -20.31
N VAL A 55 -3.34 19.24 -19.48
CA VAL A 55 -4.27 20.34 -19.79
C VAL A 55 -3.64 21.67 -19.37
N GLN A 56 -2.84 22.26 -20.25
CA GLN A 56 -2.22 23.58 -20.05
C GLN A 56 -3.00 24.74 -20.67
N THR A 57 -3.99 24.49 -21.53
CA THR A 57 -4.61 25.55 -22.35
C THR A 57 -5.97 25.98 -21.80
N ASN A 58 -6.18 27.30 -21.68
CA ASN A 58 -7.49 27.88 -21.39
C ASN A 58 -8.25 28.09 -22.72
N PRO A 59 -9.38 27.41 -22.96
CA PRO A 59 -10.15 27.54 -24.21
C PRO A 59 -10.62 28.97 -24.51
N LEU A 60 -10.64 29.86 -23.51
CA LEU A 60 -11.09 31.25 -23.62
C LEU A 60 -9.94 32.25 -23.68
N GLU A 61 -8.67 31.81 -23.69
CA GLU A 61 -7.50 32.69 -23.69
C GLU A 61 -7.48 33.66 -24.87
N ASN A 62 -8.10 33.28 -25.99
CA ASN A 62 -8.16 34.08 -27.21
C ASN A 62 -9.54 34.70 -27.51
N VAL A 63 -10.51 34.59 -26.61
CA VAL A 63 -11.85 35.16 -26.83
C VAL A 63 -11.90 36.59 -26.29
N LYS A 64 -11.73 37.56 -27.19
CA LYS A 64 -11.81 39.01 -26.88
C LYS A 64 -13.11 39.67 -27.33
N THR A 65 -13.94 38.96 -28.08
CA THR A 65 -15.14 39.51 -28.71
C THR A 65 -16.33 39.46 -27.77
N ASN A 66 -16.93 40.63 -27.51
CA ASN A 66 -18.24 40.74 -26.90
C ASN A 66 -19.31 40.58 -28.00
N PRO A 67 -20.15 39.54 -27.98
CA PRO A 67 -21.18 39.31 -29.00
C PRO A 67 -22.27 40.41 -29.04
N TYR A 68 -22.29 41.30 -28.05
CA TYR A 68 -23.23 42.43 -27.98
C TYR A 68 -22.57 43.78 -28.27
N SER A 69 -21.38 43.82 -28.86
CA SER A 69 -20.70 45.09 -29.22
C SER A 69 -21.55 45.99 -30.12
N ASP A 70 -22.37 45.36 -30.97
CA ASP A 70 -23.15 46.06 -32.00
C ASP A 70 -24.61 46.26 -31.57
N VAL A 71 -24.96 45.94 -30.32
CA VAL A 71 -26.31 46.16 -29.81
C VAL A 71 -26.42 47.59 -29.30
N LYS A 72 -27.32 48.35 -29.91
CA LYS A 72 -27.69 49.69 -29.48
C LYS A 72 -28.39 49.58 -28.12
N VAL A 73 -27.63 49.84 -27.05
CA VAL A 73 -28.09 49.73 -25.66
C VAL A 73 -29.18 50.75 -25.34
N ASN A 74 -29.20 51.85 -26.10
CA ASN A 74 -30.21 52.90 -26.00
C ASN A 74 -31.21 52.80 -27.17
N PRO A 75 -32.48 52.44 -26.91
CA PRO A 75 -33.52 52.36 -27.94
C PRO A 75 -34.07 53.73 -28.39
N PHE A 76 -33.58 54.84 -27.82
CA PHE A 76 -34.03 56.21 -28.12
C PHE A 76 -32.98 57.08 -28.83
N ASP A 77 -31.85 56.50 -29.26
CA ASP A 77 -30.86 57.11 -30.17
C ASP A 77 -31.16 56.82 -31.65
#